data_AF-A0A369UX79-F1
#
_entry.id   AF-A0A369UX79-F1
#
_cell.length_a   1.000
_cell.length_b   1.000
_cell.length_c   1.000
_cell.angle_alpha   90.00
_cell.angle_beta   90.00
_cell.angle_gamma   90.00
#
_symmetry.space_group_name_H-M   'P 1'
#
loop_
_entity.id
_entity.type
_entity.pdbx_description
1 polymer ?
#
loop_
_entity_poly.entity_id
_entity_poly.type
_entity_poly.pdbx_seq_one_letter_code
_entity_poly.pdbx_strand_id
1 'polypeptide(L)'
;MLYSVVMEIPDHLIDAKRELDAAEARYRFQTGMNATIALAAWSDCATAYNRALGAYSARHNIPAPALRQAIEESINPLAMSDADQEA
;
A
#
# COMPACT_ATOMS: atom_id res chain seq x y z
N MET A 1 -16.80 25.25 0.34
CA MET A 1 -15.49 25.03 0.97
C MET A 1 -15.18 23.55 0.88
N LEU A 2 -14.43 23.14 -0.14
CA LEU A 2 -13.94 21.77 -0.26
C LEU A 2 -12.77 21.64 0.72
N TYR A 3 -13.03 21.08 1.90
CA TYR A 3 -11.97 20.53 2.72
C TYR A 3 -11.45 19.27 2.01
N SER A 4 -10.66 19.45 0.94
CA SER A 4 -9.61 18.49 0.66
C SER A 4 -8.62 18.66 1.80
N VAL A 5 -8.90 18.00 2.93
CA VAL A 5 -7.84 17.66 3.87
C VAL A 5 -6.90 16.83 3.03
N VAL A 6 -5.83 17.44 2.54
CA VAL A 6 -4.70 16.73 1.98
C VAL A 6 -4.25 15.85 3.13
N MET A 7 -4.71 14.60 3.12
CA MET A 7 -4.27 13.61 4.08
C MET A 7 -2.79 13.43 3.75
N GLU A 8 -1.94 14.04 4.55
CA GLU A 8 -0.50 13.91 4.38
C GLU A 8 -0.17 12.46 4.77
N ILE A 9 -0.02 11.62 3.74
CA ILE A 9 0.33 10.22 3.93
C ILE A 9 1.82 10.21 4.21
N PRO A 10 2.25 9.59 5.32
CA PRO A 10 3.67 9.47 5.60
C PRO A 10 4.40 8.69 4.50
N ASP A 11 5.53 9.21 4.04
CA ASP A 11 6.37 8.55 3.02
C ASP A 11 6.72 7.10 3.40
N HIS A 12 6.96 6.84 4.69
CA HIS A 12 7.27 5.48 5.15
C HIS A 12 6.15 4.45 4.92
N LEU A 13 4.87 4.87 4.86
CA LEU A 13 3.76 3.96 4.52
C LEU A 13 3.70 3.70 3.02
N ILE A 14 4.03 4.71 2.22
CA ILE A 14 4.14 4.61 0.76
C ILE A 14 5.30 3.67 0.40
N ASP A 15 6.47 3.87 1.01
CA ASP A 15 7.65 3.02 0.82
C ASP A 15 7.37 1.57 1.25
N ALA A 16 6.75 1.36 2.42
CA ALA A 16 6.39 0.02 2.88
C ALA A 16 5.43 -0.70 1.91
N LYS A 17 4.47 0.01 1.31
CA LYS A 17 3.59 -0.57 0.29
C LYS A 17 4.33 -0.86 -1.01
N ARG A 18 5.25 0.02 -1.44
CA ARG A 18 6.10 -0.24 -2.63
C ARG A 18 6.99 -1.46 -2.44
N GLU A 19 7.58 -1.63 -1.26
CA GLU A 19 8.38 -2.81 -0.93
C GLU A 19 7.52 -4.07 -0.92
N LEU A 20 6.31 -4.01 -0.37
CA LEU A 20 5.36 -5.11 -0.40
C LEU A 20 5.00 -5.51 -1.84
N ASP A 21 4.73 -4.55 -2.72
CA ASP A 21 4.42 -4.80 -4.13
C ASP A 21 5.61 -5.40 -4.88
N ALA A 22 6.83 -4.92 -4.59
CA ALA A 22 8.06 -5.49 -5.15
C ALA A 22 8.30 -6.92 -4.65
N ALA A 23 8.03 -7.21 -3.38
CA ALA A 23 8.11 -8.55 -2.82
C ALA A 23 7.06 -9.48 -3.43
N GLU A 24 5.83 -8.99 -3.65
CA GLU A 24 4.77 -9.75 -4.31
C GLU A 24 5.13 -10.10 -5.75
N ALA A 25 5.64 -9.12 -6.52
CA ALA A 25 6.12 -9.35 -7.87
C ALA A 25 7.21 -10.42 -7.90
N ARG A 26 8.21 -10.32 -7.02
CA ARG A 26 9.29 -11.31 -6.89
C ARG A 26 8.78 -12.70 -6.50
N TYR A 27 7.76 -12.79 -5.65
CA TYR A 27 7.12 -14.06 -5.31
C TYR A 27 6.44 -14.68 -6.52
N ARG A 28 5.65 -13.90 -7.29
CA ARG A 28 4.95 -14.39 -8.49
C ARG A 28 5.87 -14.94 -9.58
N PHE A 29 7.10 -14.45 -9.67
CA PHE A 29 8.07 -14.90 -10.67
C PHE A 29 9.06 -15.98 -10.17
N GLN A 30 8.95 -16.44 -8.91
CA GLN A 30 9.83 -17.46 -8.35
C GLN A 30 9.15 -18.83 -8.24
N THR A 31 9.93 -19.89 -8.37
CA THR A 31 9.47 -21.29 -8.31
C THR A 31 10.34 -22.11 -7.35
N GLY A 32 9.82 -23.25 -6.87
CA GLY A 32 10.54 -24.14 -5.96
C GLY A 32 10.91 -23.48 -4.62
N MET A 33 12.08 -23.80 -4.08
CA MET A 33 12.54 -23.30 -2.77
C MET A 33 12.66 -21.77 -2.71
N ASN A 34 12.93 -21.14 -3.86
CA ASN A 34 12.97 -19.69 -4.01
C ASN A 34 11.58 -19.04 -3.85
N ALA A 35 10.50 -19.73 -4.25
CA ALA A 35 9.14 -19.26 -4.01
C ALA A 35 8.77 -19.26 -2.53
N THR A 36 9.24 -20.27 -1.76
CA THR A 36 9.00 -20.34 -0.31
C THR A 36 9.70 -19.20 0.43
N ILE A 37 10.94 -18.89 0.07
CA ILE A 37 11.69 -17.76 0.65
C ILE A 37 11.00 -16.43 0.30
N ALA A 38 10.58 -16.27 -0.95
CA ALA A 38 9.87 -15.07 -1.39
C ALA A 38 8.51 -14.89 -0.70
N LEU A 39 7.77 -15.99 -0.45
CA LEU A 39 6.51 -15.96 0.28
C LEU A 39 6.69 -15.54 1.74
N ALA A 40 7.73 -16.04 2.41
CA ALA A 40 8.05 -15.65 3.78
C ALA A 40 8.38 -14.14 3.85
N ALA A 41 9.25 -13.67 2.95
CA ALA A 41 9.60 -12.25 2.86
C ALA A 41 8.36 -11.36 2.58
N TRP A 42 7.50 -11.77 1.65
CA TRP A 42 6.24 -11.07 1.39
C TRP A 42 5.32 -11.02 2.62
N SER A 43 5.21 -12.13 3.36
CA SER A 43 4.35 -12.22 4.55
C SER A 43 4.85 -11.31 5.68
N ASP A 44 6.16 -11.23 5.88
CA ASP A 44 6.78 -10.34 6.85
C ASP A 44 6.55 -8.86 6.48
N CYS A 45 6.76 -8.50 5.20
CA CYS A 45 6.46 -7.17 4.68
C CYS A 45 4.97 -6.82 4.84
N ALA A 46 4.06 -7.75 4.53
CA ALA A 46 2.62 -7.54 4.66
C ALA A 46 2.22 -7.31 6.11
N THR A 47 2.80 -8.05 7.05
CA THR A 47 2.54 -7.90 8.49
C THR A 47 3.05 -6.55 9.00
N ALA A 48 4.27 -6.16 8.62
CA ALA A 48 4.85 -4.88 8.99
C ALA A 48 4.01 -3.71 8.44
N TYR A 49 3.60 -3.77 7.18
CA TYR A 49 2.74 -2.77 6.55
C TYR A 49 1.37 -2.66 7.26
N ASN A 50 0.68 -3.77 7.49
CA ASN A 50 -0.63 -3.75 8.16
C ASN A 50 -0.52 -3.22 9.60
N ARG A 51 0.58 -3.50 10.31
CA ARG A 51 0.83 -2.97 11.65
C ARG A 51 1.05 -1.46 11.62
N ALA A 52 1.86 -0.95 10.68
CA ALA A 52 2.10 0.47 10.52
C ALA A 52 0.82 1.21 10.12
N LEU A 53 0.03 0.63 9.20
CA LEU A 53 -1.26 1.16 8.76
C LEU A 53 -2.28 1.21 9.89
N GLY A 54 -2.37 0.14 10.70
CA GLY A 54 -3.25 0.11 11.87
C GLY A 54 -2.84 1.12 12.95
N ALA A 55 -1.54 1.28 13.20
CA ALA A 55 -1.02 2.28 14.14
C ALA A 55 -1.34 3.72 13.68
N TYR A 56 -1.17 4.01 12.39
CA TYR A 56 -1.50 5.31 11.83
C TYR A 56 -3.01 5.58 11.84
N SER A 57 -3.81 4.60 11.43
CA SER A 57 -5.28 4.64 11.48
C SER A 57 -5.78 4.96 12.89
N ALA A 58 -5.29 4.25 13.90
CA ALA A 58 -5.67 4.47 15.31
C ALA A 58 -5.22 5.84 15.82
N ARG A 59 -4.02 6.30 15.45
CA ARG A 59 -3.46 7.58 15.90
C ARG A 59 -4.18 8.79 15.32
N HIS A 60 -4.59 8.71 14.06
CA HIS A 60 -5.19 9.83 13.33
C HIS A 60 -6.72 9.70 13.20
N ASN A 61 -7.30 8.64 13.75
CA ASN A 61 -8.72 8.32 13.68
C ASN A 61 -9.25 8.25 12.23
N ILE A 62 -8.39 7.77 11.33
CA ILE A 62 -8.68 7.61 9.90
C ILE A 62 -9.06 6.14 9.68
N PRO A 63 -10.15 5.81 8.98
CA PRO A 63 -10.47 4.43 8.67
C PRO A 63 -9.40 3.81 7.79
N ALA A 64 -8.88 2.64 8.22
CA ALA A 64 -7.91 1.83 7.47
C ALA A 64 -8.21 1.65 5.96
N PRO A 65 -9.47 1.42 5.51
CA PRO A 65 -9.75 1.33 4.08
C PRO A 65 -9.49 2.63 3.32
N ALA A 66 -9.85 3.80 3.87
CA ALA A 66 -9.60 5.08 3.22
C ALA A 66 -8.09 5.39 3.16
N LEU A 67 -7.36 5.03 4.22
CA LEU A 67 -5.92 5.17 4.26
C LEU A 67 -5.21 4.28 3.22
N ARG A 68 -5.68 3.03 3.04
CA ARG A 68 -5.15 2.13 2.01
C ARG A 68 -5.40 2.70 0.61
N GLN A 69 -6.60 3.20 0.36
CA GLN A 69 -6.95 3.84 -0.91
C GLN A 69 -6.05 5.04 -1.21
N ALA A 70 -5.87 5.93 -0.24
CA ALA A 70 -5.02 7.11 -0.40
C ALA A 70 -3.55 6.73 -0.67
N ILE A 71 -3.05 5.65 -0.04
CA ILE A 71 -1.71 5.11 -0.30
C ILE A 71 -1.61 4.57 -1.74
N GLU A 72 -2.62 3.83 -2.21
CA GLU A 72 -2.68 3.32 -3.58
C GLU A 72 -2.71 4.45 -4.62
N GLU A 73 -3.51 5.50 -4.37
CA GLU A 73 -3.57 6.71 -5.20
C GLU A 73 -2.21 7.44 -5.25
N SER A 74 -1.49 7.49 -4.12
CA SER A 74 -0.17 8.12 -4.03
C SER A 74 0.91 7.33 -4.76
N ILE A 75 0.78 6.00 -4.84
CA ILE A 75 1.73 5.12 -5.55
C ILE A 75 1.45 5.11 -7.04
N ASN A 76 0.18 5.13 -7.44
CA ASN A 76 -0.23 5.12 -8.83
C ASN A 76 -1.19 6.29 -9.15
N PRO A 77 -0.65 7.53 -9.33
CA PRO A 77 -1.48 8.69 -9.64
C PRO A 77 -2.21 8.60 -10.98
N LEU A 78 -1.81 7.68 -11.87
CA LEU A 78 -2.46 7.44 -13.16
C LEU A 78 -3.74 6.59 -13.05
N ALA A 79 -3.95 5.85 -11.95
CA ALA A 79 -5.15 5.02 -11.76
C ALA A 79 -6.45 5.84 -11.71
N MET A 80 -6.38 7.13 -11.37
CA MET A 80 -7.51 8.05 -11.42
C MET A 80 -7.79 8.60 -12.84
N SER A 81 -6.79 8.68 -13.71
CA SER A 81 -7.01 9.24 -15.07
C SER A 81 -7.88 8.34 -15.94
N ASP A 82 -7.80 7.02 -15.77
CA ASP A 82 -8.68 6.07 -16.48
C ASP A 82 -10.11 6.02 -15.88
N ALA A 83 -10.27 6.19 -14.56
CA ALA A 83 -11.58 6.15 -13.92
C ALA A 83 -12.46 7.39 -14.20
N ASP A 84 -11.85 8.54 -14.52
CA ASP A 84 -12.55 9.78 -14.91
C ASP A 84 -12.83 9.86 -16.43
N GLN A 85 -12.22 8.98 -17.26
CA GLN A 85 -12.39 9.00 -18.72
C GLN A 85 -13.51 8.09 -19.26
N GLU A 86 -14.17 7.28 -18.43
CA GLU A 86 -15.32 6.43 -18.82
C GLU A 86 -16.69 6.96 -18.33
N ALA A 87 -16.87 8.29 -18.26
CA ALA A 87 -18.15 8.94 -17.93
C ALA A 87 -18.88 9.51 -19.16
#